data_AF-A0A9W6ILS2-F1
#
_entry.id   AF-A0A9W6ILS2-F1
#
_cell.length_a   1.000
_cell.length_b   1.000
_cell.length_c   1.000
_cell.angle_alpha   90.00
_cell.angle_beta   90.00
_cell.angle_gamma   90.00
#
_symmetry.space_group_name_H-M   'P 1'
#
loop_
_entity.id
_entity.type
_entity.pdbx_description
1 polymer ?
#
loop_
_entity_poly.entity_id
_entity_poly.type
_entity_poly.pdbx_seq_one_letter_code
_entity_poly.pdbx_strand_id
1 'polypeptide(L)'
;MPSLFSRLFATHLVRGFCLAGLLAIPSASAQDDPPPRADQYDALSEFLACSGNAYALCYYSGPEEPTPPGQSATPPLPCTIGGPEHADCTCYAVDEQMLEPGLRYNFVLIGSILNPVARAETELRCNADGSNCLNMAHLASGICNNADDPHVDEYEFCQEAPVCSLLGDLETGETQSLYPQSEATLISTFSFYSSEVHNFGSQDCSENDIRLYAGCMTAPCTDEDGDGLAECQCPLYDGPYQIGQDSEGLQCNILPNVWSAANNETTPPHLPGALGGE
;
A
#
# COMPACT_ATOMS: atom_id res chain seq x y z
N MET A 1 44.86 61.16 -25.86
CA MET A 1 45.23 61.64 -27.22
C MET A 1 46.70 61.29 -27.44
N PRO A 2 47.15 60.77 -28.61
CA PRO A 2 46.51 60.67 -29.94
C PRO A 2 46.40 59.21 -30.49
N SER A 3 45.32 58.87 -31.21
CA SER A 3 45.11 58.77 -32.69
C SER A 3 45.38 57.37 -33.27
N LEU A 4 44.37 56.60 -33.69
CA LEU A 4 43.67 56.59 -35.00
C LEU A 4 44.51 56.12 -36.19
N PHE A 5 44.13 54.99 -36.80
CA PHE A 5 44.11 54.61 -38.25
C PHE A 5 43.81 53.09 -38.31
N SER A 6 42.60 52.59 -38.57
CA SER A 6 41.82 52.51 -39.84
C SER A 6 42.43 51.60 -40.92
N ARG A 7 41.76 50.45 -41.19
CA ARG A 7 41.52 49.73 -42.48
C ARG A 7 41.08 48.27 -42.17
N LEU A 8 39.83 47.87 -42.36
CA LEU A 8 39.10 47.50 -43.58
C LEU A 8 39.41 46.09 -44.15
N PHE A 9 38.33 45.32 -44.29
CA PHE A 9 38.07 44.12 -45.10
C PHE A 9 38.67 42.77 -44.69
N ALA A 10 37.80 41.83 -44.29
CA ALA A 10 37.39 40.74 -45.18
C ALA A 10 36.22 39.94 -44.57
N THR A 11 35.07 40.09 -45.21
CA THR A 11 33.89 39.23 -45.12
C THR A 11 34.21 37.79 -45.51
N HIS A 12 34.03 36.84 -44.59
CA HIS A 12 33.72 35.46 -44.95
C HIS A 12 32.38 35.06 -44.33
N LEU A 13 31.36 35.05 -45.20
CA LEU A 13 30.09 34.36 -45.01
C LEU A 13 30.38 32.87 -44.81
N VAL A 14 30.34 32.41 -43.56
CA VAL A 14 30.13 30.99 -43.26
C VAL A 14 28.66 30.85 -42.90
N ARG A 15 27.87 30.34 -43.86
CA ARG A 15 26.52 29.83 -43.64
C ARG A 15 26.63 28.63 -42.69
N GLY A 16 26.56 28.89 -41.40
CA GLY A 16 26.29 27.86 -40.39
C GLY A 16 24.78 27.58 -40.38
N PHE A 17 24.39 26.45 -40.95
CA PHE A 17 23.09 25.84 -40.70
C PHE A 17 23.01 25.52 -39.19
N CYS A 18 22.36 26.37 -38.40
CA CYS A 18 21.86 25.97 -37.10
C CYS A 18 20.67 25.04 -37.36
N LEU A 19 20.93 23.73 -37.43
CA LEU A 19 19.90 22.75 -37.11
C LEU A 19 19.49 23.03 -35.66
N ALA A 20 18.36 23.70 -35.49
CA ALA A 20 17.61 23.67 -34.25
C ALA A 20 17.11 22.23 -34.08
N GLY A 21 17.98 21.38 -33.52
CA GLY A 21 17.55 20.11 -32.94
C GLY A 21 16.69 20.45 -31.75
N LEU A 22 15.38 20.60 -31.98
CA LEU A 22 14.39 20.43 -30.95
C LEU A 22 14.56 18.99 -30.44
N LEU A 23 15.33 18.83 -29.38
CA LEU A 23 15.19 17.72 -28.47
C LEU A 23 13.80 17.86 -27.86
N ALA A 24 12.81 17.32 -28.57
CA ALA A 24 11.56 16.92 -27.95
C ALA A 24 11.95 15.86 -26.92
N ILE A 25 12.09 16.30 -25.66
CA ILE A 25 12.03 15.39 -24.53
C ILE A 25 10.70 14.67 -24.72
N PRO A 26 10.67 13.34 -24.91
CA PRO A 26 9.42 12.64 -24.79
C PRO A 26 8.96 12.88 -23.36
N SER A 27 7.96 13.75 -23.19
CA SER A 27 7.08 13.69 -22.04
C SER A 27 6.41 12.32 -22.14
N ALA A 28 7.10 11.30 -21.63
CA ALA A 28 6.46 10.07 -21.25
C ALA A 28 5.38 10.50 -20.25
N SER A 29 4.14 10.27 -20.64
CA SER A 29 2.98 10.33 -19.78
C SER A 29 3.29 9.55 -18.51
N ALA A 30 3.48 10.26 -17.40
CA ALA A 30 3.15 9.72 -16.09
C ALA A 30 1.63 9.56 -16.10
N GLN A 31 1.17 8.43 -16.62
CA GLN A 31 -0.22 8.00 -16.55
C GLN A 31 -0.52 7.70 -15.07
N ASP A 32 -1.46 8.44 -14.50
CA ASP A 32 -2.64 7.93 -13.79
C ASP A 32 -2.52 6.88 -12.68
N ASP A 33 -1.34 6.52 -12.16
CA ASP A 33 -1.27 5.68 -10.95
C ASP A 33 -1.76 6.50 -9.75
N PRO A 34 -2.84 6.08 -9.05
CA PRO A 34 -3.17 6.70 -7.79
C PRO A 34 -1.99 6.49 -6.82
N PRO A 35 -1.76 7.46 -5.94
CA PRO A 35 -0.58 7.46 -5.12
C PRO A 35 -0.57 6.21 -4.21
N PRO A 36 0.61 5.68 -3.82
CA PRO A 36 0.73 4.48 -2.98
C PRO A 36 -0.11 4.52 -1.69
N ARG A 37 -0.47 5.72 -1.24
CA ARG A 37 -1.39 5.95 -0.11
C ARG A 37 -2.87 5.61 -0.36
N ALA A 38 -3.24 5.17 -1.56
CA ALA A 38 -4.63 4.85 -1.89
C ALA A 38 -4.99 3.39 -1.55
N ASP A 39 -4.03 2.51 -1.27
CA ASP A 39 -4.31 1.08 -1.10
C ASP A 39 -5.18 0.53 -2.24
N GLN A 40 -4.81 0.92 -3.47
CA GLN A 40 -5.49 0.46 -4.66
C GLN A 40 -4.92 -0.86 -5.14
N TYR A 41 -5.80 -1.77 -5.53
CA TYR A 41 -5.44 -3.04 -6.14
C TYR A 41 -6.48 -3.50 -7.17
N ASP A 42 -6.02 -4.31 -8.13
CA ASP A 42 -6.86 -4.94 -9.15
C ASP A 42 -6.89 -6.47 -9.03
N ALA A 43 -5.81 -7.06 -8.52
CA ALA A 43 -5.66 -8.51 -8.43
C ALA A 43 -5.02 -8.99 -7.12
N LEU A 44 -5.35 -10.22 -6.73
CA LEU A 44 -4.73 -10.88 -5.57
C LEU A 44 -3.22 -11.11 -5.74
N SER A 45 -2.69 -11.08 -6.97
CA SER A 45 -1.25 -11.21 -7.20
C SER A 45 -0.46 -10.02 -6.67
N GLU A 46 -1.10 -8.86 -6.49
CA GLU A 46 -0.45 -7.64 -5.99
C GLU A 46 -0.18 -7.69 -4.47
N PHE A 47 -0.83 -8.61 -3.76
CA PHE A 47 -0.62 -8.85 -2.34
C PHE A 47 0.53 -9.85 -2.13
N LEU A 48 1.73 -9.32 -1.97
CA LEU A 48 2.97 -10.07 -1.74
C LEU A 48 2.94 -10.72 -0.36
N ALA A 49 3.22 -12.02 -0.31
CA ALA A 49 3.21 -12.75 0.96
C ALA A 49 4.58 -12.67 1.64
N CYS A 50 4.59 -12.20 2.88
CA CYS A 50 5.77 -12.13 3.75
C CYS A 50 5.53 -12.96 5.01
N SER A 51 6.59 -13.55 5.55
CA SER A 51 6.53 -14.37 6.76
C SER A 51 7.69 -14.05 7.70
N GLY A 52 7.56 -14.49 8.96
CA GLY A 52 8.63 -14.38 9.95
C GLY A 52 8.76 -13.01 10.63
N ASN A 53 7.96 -12.01 10.26
CA ASN A 53 8.01 -10.67 10.86
C ASN A 53 6.79 -10.39 11.77
N ALA A 54 7.00 -9.54 12.79
CA ALA A 54 5.90 -8.86 13.48
C ALA A 54 5.30 -7.77 12.57
N TYR A 55 4.04 -7.41 12.79
CA TYR A 55 3.38 -6.38 11.97
C TYR A 55 2.22 -5.71 12.71
N ALA A 56 1.84 -4.53 12.22
CA ALA A 56 0.58 -3.90 12.61
C ALA A 56 -0.54 -4.29 11.63
N LEU A 57 -1.75 -4.58 12.13
CA LEU A 57 -2.92 -4.88 11.30
C LEU A 57 -3.96 -3.76 11.41
N CYS A 58 -3.83 -2.76 10.55
CA CYS A 58 -4.72 -1.60 10.53
C CYS A 58 -6.01 -1.82 9.73
N TYR A 59 -6.20 -2.99 9.12
CA TYR A 59 -7.38 -3.31 8.32
C TYR A 59 -8.71 -3.07 9.06
N TYR A 60 -8.69 -3.16 10.39
CA TYR A 60 -9.86 -3.01 11.24
C TYR A 60 -10.06 -1.60 11.83
N SER A 61 -9.12 -0.67 11.58
CA SER A 61 -9.13 0.66 12.18
C SER A 61 -10.21 1.58 11.57
N GLY A 62 -10.84 2.40 12.40
CA GLY A 62 -11.89 3.32 11.98
C GLY A 62 -12.49 4.15 13.12
N PRO A 63 -13.72 3.85 13.57
CA PRO A 63 -14.39 4.64 14.60
C PRO A 63 -13.83 4.41 16.01
N GLU A 64 -14.19 5.30 16.93
CA GLU A 64 -13.85 5.20 18.36
C GLU A 64 -14.41 3.95 19.06
N GLU A 65 -15.55 3.45 18.58
CA GLU A 65 -16.20 2.26 19.12
C GLU A 65 -15.75 1.01 18.34
N PRO A 66 -15.71 -0.16 18.99
CA PRO A 66 -15.41 -1.41 18.30
C PRO A 66 -16.34 -1.65 17.09
N THR A 67 -15.78 -2.21 16.02
CA THR A 67 -16.54 -2.65 14.84
C THR A 67 -16.42 -4.16 14.67
N PRO A 68 -17.53 -4.93 14.73
CA PRO A 68 -18.90 -4.50 15.04
C PRO A 68 -19.10 -4.09 16.51
N PRO A 69 -20.06 -3.21 16.81
CA PRO A 69 -20.27 -2.68 18.15
C PRO A 69 -20.80 -3.74 19.13
N GLY A 70 -20.42 -3.60 20.40
CA GLY A 70 -20.95 -4.42 21.49
C GLY A 70 -20.37 -5.84 21.59
N GLN A 71 -19.34 -6.17 20.79
CA GLN A 71 -18.59 -7.40 20.94
C GLN A 71 -17.41 -7.20 21.90
N SER A 72 -17.30 -8.07 22.92
CA SER A 72 -16.22 -7.97 23.92
C SER A 72 -14.85 -8.43 23.40
N ALA A 73 -14.81 -9.09 22.24
CA ALA A 73 -13.61 -9.63 21.64
C ALA A 73 -12.92 -8.65 20.67
N THR A 74 -13.61 -7.54 20.31
CA THR A 74 -13.06 -6.50 19.45
C THR A 74 -12.74 -5.26 20.31
N PRO A 75 -11.47 -4.84 20.40
CA PRO A 75 -11.11 -3.58 21.02
C PRO A 75 -11.52 -2.40 20.12
N PRO A 76 -11.61 -1.18 20.69
CA PRO A 76 -11.69 0.03 19.88
C PRO A 76 -10.37 0.23 19.11
N LEU A 77 -10.47 0.55 17.82
CA LEU A 77 -9.33 0.78 16.93
C LEU A 77 -9.53 2.11 16.19
N PRO A 78 -9.50 3.26 16.89
CA PRO A 78 -9.77 4.55 16.27
C PRO A 78 -8.72 4.90 15.22
N CYS A 79 -9.16 5.58 14.16
CA CYS A 79 -8.30 6.13 13.11
C CYS A 79 -8.71 7.59 12.90
N THR A 80 -8.03 8.46 13.65
CA THR A 80 -8.37 9.87 13.77
C THR A 80 -7.56 10.71 12.79
N ILE A 81 -8.15 11.76 12.23
CA ILE A 81 -7.40 12.67 11.35
C ILE A 81 -6.37 13.44 12.19
N GLY A 82 -5.10 13.04 12.09
CA GLY A 82 -3.96 13.63 12.79
C GLY A 82 -3.39 14.89 12.13
N GLY A 83 -3.74 15.12 10.86
CA GLY A 83 -3.28 16.28 10.09
C GLY A 83 -3.82 16.31 8.66
N PRO A 84 -3.28 17.18 7.79
CA PRO A 84 -3.72 17.26 6.40
C PRO A 84 -3.26 16.08 5.53
N GLU A 85 -2.27 15.31 5.98
CA GLU A 85 -1.60 14.27 5.17
C GLU A 85 -1.70 12.87 5.78
N HIS A 86 -2.04 12.74 7.07
CA HIS A 86 -2.12 11.46 7.76
C HIS A 86 -3.29 11.39 8.75
N ALA A 87 -3.72 10.16 9.01
CA ALA A 87 -4.51 9.76 10.15
C ALA A 87 -3.61 9.00 11.15
N ASP A 88 -3.89 9.18 12.43
CA ASP A 88 -3.28 8.41 13.51
C ASP A 88 -4.25 7.28 13.86
N CYS A 89 -3.82 6.05 13.57
CA CYS A 89 -4.68 4.88 13.61
C CYS A 89 -4.14 3.82 14.55
N THR A 90 -4.97 3.43 15.52
CA THR A 90 -4.73 2.29 16.40
C THR A 90 -5.01 1.01 15.63
N CYS A 91 -4.05 0.10 15.65
CA CYS A 91 -4.06 -1.16 14.91
C CYS A 91 -3.70 -2.30 15.86
N TYR A 92 -3.99 -3.55 15.50
CA TYR A 92 -3.44 -4.68 16.28
C TYR A 92 -1.93 -4.76 16.07
N ALA A 93 -1.16 -4.95 17.14
CA ALA A 93 0.25 -5.32 17.08
C ALA A 93 0.35 -6.85 17.11
N VAL A 94 0.54 -7.47 15.94
CA VAL A 94 0.65 -8.93 15.82
C VAL A 94 2.11 -9.34 15.96
N ASP A 95 2.42 -10.03 17.06
CA ASP A 95 3.74 -10.52 17.42
C ASP A 95 3.81 -12.06 17.48
N GLU A 96 4.96 -12.60 17.90
CA GLU A 96 5.17 -14.05 18.04
C GLU A 96 4.13 -14.73 18.94
N GLN A 97 3.60 -14.05 19.97
CA GLN A 97 2.63 -14.62 20.90
C GLN A 97 1.24 -14.72 20.27
N MET A 98 0.95 -13.85 19.31
CA MET A 98 -0.33 -13.77 18.60
C MET A 98 -0.37 -14.60 17.32
N LEU A 99 0.79 -14.99 16.77
CA LEU A 99 0.87 -15.84 15.58
C LEU A 99 0.45 -17.28 15.91
N GLU A 100 -0.84 -17.56 15.77
CA GLU A 100 -1.40 -18.92 15.90
C GLU A 100 -0.84 -19.88 14.83
N PRO A 101 -0.78 -21.20 15.11
CA PRO A 101 -0.44 -22.23 14.12
C PRO A 101 -1.41 -22.17 12.91
N GLY A 102 -0.99 -21.49 11.84
CA GLY A 102 -1.81 -21.31 10.63
C GLY A 102 -1.69 -19.91 10.02
N LEU A 103 -1.31 -18.91 10.79
CA LEU A 103 -1.01 -17.56 10.29
C LEU A 103 0.47 -17.47 9.93
N ARG A 104 0.80 -18.08 8.79
CA ARG A 104 2.17 -18.07 8.27
C ARG A 104 2.54 -16.76 7.59
N TYR A 105 1.57 -16.11 6.94
CA TYR A 105 1.83 -14.98 6.07
C TYR A 105 1.02 -13.75 6.49
N ASN A 106 1.66 -12.60 6.39
CA ASN A 106 1.02 -11.31 6.19
C ASN A 106 1.28 -10.83 4.75
N PHE A 107 0.58 -9.78 4.34
CA PHE A 107 0.52 -9.36 2.96
C PHE A 107 0.83 -7.88 2.81
N VAL A 108 1.76 -7.59 1.90
CA VAL A 108 2.11 -6.24 1.46
C VAL A 108 1.51 -6.01 0.08
N LEU A 109 0.66 -4.98 -0.06
CA LEU A 109 0.19 -4.55 -1.37
C LEU A 109 1.31 -3.79 -2.08
N ILE A 110 1.80 -4.33 -3.21
CA ILE A 110 2.98 -3.83 -3.92
C ILE A 110 2.87 -2.36 -4.34
N GLY A 111 1.70 -1.96 -4.85
CA GLY A 111 1.41 -0.59 -5.26
C GLY A 111 1.42 0.40 -4.08
N SER A 112 1.22 -0.11 -2.86
CA SER A 112 1.13 0.67 -1.62
C SER A 112 2.41 0.72 -0.79
N ILE A 113 3.53 0.24 -1.30
CA ILE A 113 4.81 0.40 -0.60
C ILE A 113 5.17 1.90 -0.57
N LEU A 114 5.02 2.54 0.58
CA LEU A 114 5.21 3.99 0.73
C LEU A 114 6.68 4.40 0.61
N ASN A 115 7.63 3.52 0.96
CA ASN A 115 9.04 3.77 0.69
C ASN A 115 9.32 3.61 -0.82
N PRO A 116 9.66 4.68 -1.56
CA PRO A 116 9.78 4.63 -3.01
C PRO A 116 10.96 3.78 -3.50
N VAL A 117 12.02 3.64 -2.69
CA VAL A 117 13.18 2.82 -3.05
C VAL A 117 12.82 1.34 -2.92
N ALA A 118 12.23 0.94 -1.80
CA ALA A 118 11.78 -0.42 -1.58
C ALA A 118 10.70 -0.83 -2.59
N ARG A 119 9.79 0.09 -2.93
CA ARG A 119 8.78 -0.14 -3.97
C ARG A 119 9.40 -0.40 -5.33
N ALA A 120 10.27 0.49 -5.80
CA ALA A 120 10.89 0.36 -7.11
C ALA A 120 11.74 -0.93 -7.22
N GLU A 121 12.45 -1.31 -6.15
CA GLU A 121 13.18 -2.57 -6.11
C GLU A 121 12.25 -3.78 -6.14
N THR A 122 11.15 -3.72 -5.40
CA THR A 122 10.15 -4.79 -5.34
C THR A 122 9.44 -4.96 -6.68
N GLU A 123 8.98 -3.89 -7.32
CA GLU A 123 8.36 -3.92 -8.65
C GLU A 123 9.33 -4.43 -9.72
N LEU A 124 10.62 -4.05 -9.64
CA LEU A 124 11.64 -4.55 -10.56
C LEU A 124 11.84 -6.06 -10.42
N ARG A 125 11.74 -6.60 -9.20
CA ARG A 125 11.92 -8.03 -8.92
C ARG A 125 10.66 -8.85 -9.19
N CYS A 126 9.51 -8.35 -8.76
CA CYS A 126 8.26 -9.08 -8.67
C CYS A 126 7.29 -8.80 -9.83
N ASN A 127 7.67 -7.93 -10.77
CA ASN A 127 6.75 -7.20 -11.65
C ASN A 127 5.80 -6.29 -10.87
N ALA A 128 5.24 -5.27 -11.53
CA ALA A 128 4.32 -4.33 -10.90
C ALA A 128 3.02 -4.99 -10.39
N ASP A 129 2.64 -6.13 -10.96
CA ASP A 129 1.46 -6.92 -10.57
C ASP A 129 1.76 -8.02 -9.53
N GLY A 130 3.00 -8.08 -9.04
CA GLY A 130 3.48 -9.07 -8.06
C GLY A 130 3.63 -10.50 -8.59
N SER A 131 3.42 -10.74 -9.89
CA SER A 131 3.38 -12.08 -10.50
C SER A 131 4.70 -12.87 -10.46
N ASN A 132 5.84 -12.23 -10.21
CA ASN A 132 7.15 -12.89 -10.16
C ASN A 132 7.65 -13.17 -8.73
N CYS A 133 6.83 -12.93 -7.72
CA CYS A 133 7.12 -13.25 -6.31
C CYS A 133 5.95 -14.00 -5.66
N LEU A 134 6.19 -14.53 -4.47
CA LEU A 134 5.17 -15.17 -3.65
C LEU A 134 4.06 -14.15 -3.31
N ASN A 135 2.82 -14.49 -3.63
CA ASN A 135 1.66 -13.62 -3.44
C ASN A 135 0.40 -14.43 -3.09
N MET A 136 -0.69 -13.76 -2.73
CA MET A 136 -1.95 -14.42 -2.37
C MET A 136 -2.48 -15.36 -3.45
N ALA A 137 -2.37 -15.00 -4.74
CA ALA A 137 -2.83 -15.85 -5.83
C ALA A 137 -2.03 -17.17 -5.93
N HIS A 138 -0.70 -17.10 -5.74
CA HIS A 138 0.16 -18.28 -5.72
C HIS A 138 -0.12 -19.18 -4.51
N LEU A 139 -0.32 -18.60 -3.31
CA LEU A 139 -0.71 -19.37 -2.13
C LEU A 139 -2.07 -20.06 -2.34
N ALA A 140 -3.05 -19.34 -2.91
CA ALA A 140 -4.39 -19.87 -3.19
C ALA A 140 -4.39 -21.00 -4.23
N SER A 141 -3.44 -21.00 -5.17
CA SER A 141 -3.28 -22.09 -6.14
C SER A 141 -2.81 -23.40 -5.50
N GLY A 142 -2.26 -23.34 -4.28
CA GLY A 142 -1.65 -24.48 -3.58
C GLY A 142 -0.23 -24.82 -4.04
N ILE A 143 0.28 -24.22 -5.13
CA ILE A 143 1.61 -24.53 -5.68
C ILE A 143 2.71 -24.18 -4.67
N CYS A 144 2.69 -22.95 -4.14
CA CYS A 144 3.76 -22.47 -3.24
C CYS A 144 3.60 -22.87 -1.77
N ASN A 145 2.55 -23.62 -1.43
CA ASN A 145 2.31 -24.15 -0.08
C ASN A 145 2.29 -25.69 -0.07
N ASN A 146 2.70 -26.33 -1.16
CA ASN A 146 2.69 -27.78 -1.27
C ASN A 146 3.93 -28.39 -0.61
N ALA A 147 3.79 -28.88 0.62
CA ALA A 147 4.87 -29.56 1.34
C ALA A 147 5.37 -30.84 0.65
N ASP A 148 4.60 -31.43 -0.28
CA ASP A 148 4.98 -32.61 -1.03
C ASP A 148 5.74 -32.29 -2.33
N ASP A 149 5.84 -31.01 -2.73
CA ASP A 149 6.64 -30.58 -3.88
C ASP A 149 8.07 -30.23 -3.43
N PRO A 150 9.08 -31.05 -3.72
CA PRO A 150 10.47 -30.79 -3.32
C PRO A 150 11.11 -29.62 -4.10
N HIS A 151 10.46 -29.11 -5.15
CA HIS A 151 10.96 -28.04 -6.00
C HIS A 151 10.29 -26.70 -5.71
N VAL A 152 9.45 -26.60 -4.66
CA VAL A 152 8.77 -25.34 -4.32
C VAL A 152 9.76 -24.18 -4.12
N ASP A 153 10.92 -24.48 -3.52
CA ASP A 153 12.00 -23.51 -3.29
C ASP A 153 12.79 -23.13 -4.57
N GLU A 154 12.60 -23.88 -5.66
CA GLU A 154 13.23 -23.57 -6.96
C GLU A 154 12.37 -22.64 -7.82
N TYR A 155 11.08 -22.50 -7.52
CA TYR A 155 10.19 -21.60 -8.24
C TYR A 155 10.41 -20.16 -7.79
N GLU A 156 10.87 -19.33 -8.72
CA GLU A 156 11.12 -17.91 -8.47
C GLU A 156 9.87 -17.18 -7.97
N PHE A 157 8.70 -17.51 -8.53
CA PHE A 157 7.40 -16.97 -8.13
C PHE A 157 6.89 -17.49 -6.77
N CYS A 158 7.60 -18.43 -6.13
CA CYS A 158 7.35 -18.86 -4.76
C CYS A 158 8.31 -18.21 -3.75
N GLN A 159 9.22 -17.35 -4.19
CA GLN A 159 10.15 -16.62 -3.31
C GLN A 159 9.50 -15.34 -2.78
N GLU A 160 9.76 -15.00 -1.52
CA GLU A 160 9.32 -13.74 -0.94
C GLU A 160 9.89 -12.52 -1.69
N ALA A 161 9.14 -11.43 -1.67
CA ALA A 161 9.54 -10.19 -2.29
C ALA A 161 10.65 -9.47 -1.49
N PRO A 162 11.47 -8.61 -2.12
CA PRO A 162 12.51 -7.85 -1.42
C PRO A 162 12.00 -7.07 -0.20
N VAL A 163 10.81 -6.47 -0.29
CA VAL A 163 10.18 -5.73 0.81
C VAL A 163 9.99 -6.56 2.09
N CYS A 164 9.80 -7.89 1.98
CA CYS A 164 9.56 -8.76 3.15
C CYS A 164 10.75 -8.73 4.11
N SER A 165 11.97 -8.70 3.58
CA SER A 165 13.20 -8.60 4.40
C SER A 165 13.34 -7.26 5.15
N LEU A 166 12.55 -6.25 4.79
CA LEU A 166 12.57 -4.94 5.41
C LEU A 166 11.57 -4.80 6.56
N LEU A 167 10.72 -5.82 6.78
CA LEU A 167 9.67 -5.79 7.81
C LEU A 167 10.18 -6.21 9.20
N GLY A 168 11.41 -6.73 9.28
CA GLY A 168 11.99 -7.30 10.50
C GLY A 168 11.89 -8.82 10.52
N ASP A 169 12.37 -9.44 11.61
CA ASP A 169 12.44 -10.88 11.76
C ASP A 169 12.32 -11.26 13.25
N LEU A 170 11.30 -12.06 13.57
CA LEU A 170 10.98 -12.49 14.93
C LEU A 170 12.01 -13.47 15.50
N GLU A 171 12.60 -14.34 14.67
CA GLU A 171 13.54 -15.36 15.11
C GLU A 171 14.86 -14.73 15.61
N THR A 172 15.35 -13.74 14.87
CA THR A 172 16.58 -13.01 15.17
C THR A 172 16.35 -11.81 16.06
N GLY A 173 15.10 -11.34 16.18
CA GLY A 173 14.73 -10.11 16.89
C GLY A 173 15.12 -8.83 16.14
N GLU A 174 15.35 -8.92 14.81
CA GLU A 174 15.61 -7.76 13.98
C GLU A 174 14.32 -6.94 13.79
N THR A 175 14.39 -5.64 14.04
CA THR A 175 13.28 -4.71 13.81
C THR A 175 13.19 -4.31 12.34
N GLN A 176 12.07 -3.72 11.92
CA GLN A 176 11.90 -3.21 10.57
C GLN A 176 13.05 -2.27 10.14
N SER A 177 13.44 -2.37 8.87
CA SER A 177 14.44 -1.50 8.23
C SER A 177 13.87 -0.75 7.01
N LEU A 178 12.56 -0.86 6.76
CA LEU A 178 11.84 -0.13 5.72
C LEU A 178 11.92 1.40 5.94
N TYR A 179 11.93 1.84 7.20
CA TYR A 179 12.11 3.23 7.62
C TYR A 179 13.23 3.33 8.67
N PRO A 180 14.51 3.32 8.27
CA PRO A 180 15.64 3.24 9.19
C PRO A 180 15.93 4.54 9.97
N GLN A 181 15.18 5.61 9.68
CA GLN A 181 15.32 6.93 10.32
C GLN A 181 14.05 7.34 11.07
N SER A 182 13.09 6.42 11.26
CA SER A 182 11.90 6.65 12.08
C SER A 182 12.01 5.85 13.38
N GLU A 183 11.13 6.18 14.34
CA GLU A 183 10.95 5.42 15.58
C GLU A 183 10.04 4.18 15.37
N ALA A 184 9.66 3.87 14.13
CA ALA A 184 8.74 2.78 13.85
C ALA A 184 9.35 1.43 14.22
N THR A 185 8.62 0.65 15.01
CA THR A 185 8.99 -0.70 15.41
C THR A 185 8.27 -1.75 14.57
N LEU A 186 7.09 -1.42 14.04
CA LEU A 186 6.26 -2.28 13.21
C LEU A 186 5.93 -1.58 11.89
N ILE A 187 5.60 -2.40 10.89
CA ILE A 187 5.06 -1.96 9.61
C ILE A 187 3.63 -2.49 9.48
N SER A 188 2.71 -1.64 9.03
CA SER A 188 1.35 -2.06 8.76
C SER A 188 1.27 -2.98 7.54
N THR A 189 0.68 -4.16 7.72
CA THR A 189 0.44 -5.15 6.65
C THR A 189 -0.95 -5.76 6.82
N PHE A 190 -1.42 -6.49 5.81
CA PHE A 190 -2.70 -7.19 5.89
C PHE A 190 -2.54 -8.65 6.31
N SER A 191 -3.44 -9.17 7.13
CA SER A 191 -3.56 -10.61 7.39
C SER A 191 -4.99 -10.94 7.80
N PHE A 192 -5.28 -12.24 7.92
CA PHE A 192 -6.59 -12.73 8.37
C PHE A 192 -6.67 -12.97 9.89
N TYR A 193 -5.68 -12.49 10.68
CA TYR A 193 -5.54 -12.79 12.11
C TYR A 193 -6.84 -12.62 12.91
N SER A 194 -7.58 -11.53 12.70
CA SER A 194 -8.79 -11.22 13.47
C SER A 194 -10.09 -11.44 12.70
N SER A 195 -10.05 -12.21 11.62
CA SER A 195 -11.22 -12.46 10.75
C SER A 195 -12.33 -13.30 11.40
N GLU A 196 -12.06 -13.98 12.51
CA GLU A 196 -13.07 -14.73 13.26
C GLU A 196 -13.94 -13.84 14.17
N VAL A 197 -13.40 -12.69 14.59
CA VAL A 197 -14.06 -11.76 15.54
C VAL A 197 -14.52 -10.47 14.86
N HIS A 198 -13.88 -10.08 13.75
CA HIS A 198 -14.35 -9.03 12.88
C HIS A 198 -15.09 -9.60 11.67
N ASN A 199 -16.18 -8.96 11.28
CA ASN A 199 -16.86 -9.33 10.05
C ASN A 199 -16.01 -8.93 8.84
N PHE A 200 -15.49 -9.93 8.12
CA PHE A 200 -14.84 -9.71 6.84
C PHE A 200 -15.87 -9.41 5.75
N GLY A 201 -15.69 -8.32 5.00
CA GLY A 201 -16.65 -7.91 3.98
C GLY A 201 -16.09 -6.86 3.02
N SER A 202 -16.97 -6.29 2.20
CA SER A 202 -16.64 -5.16 1.33
C SER A 202 -17.87 -4.25 1.27
N GLN A 203 -17.80 -3.14 1.99
CA GLN A 203 -18.81 -2.08 1.95
C GLN A 203 -18.32 -0.98 1.02
N ASP A 204 -19.00 -0.81 -0.12
CA ASP A 204 -18.69 0.24 -1.08
C ASP A 204 -19.11 1.62 -0.55
N CYS A 205 -18.16 2.55 -0.54
CA CYS A 205 -18.33 3.93 -0.11
C CYS A 205 -18.01 4.94 -1.23
N SER A 206 -17.89 4.46 -2.47
CA SER A 206 -17.54 5.28 -3.64
C SER A 206 -18.57 6.39 -3.95
N GLU A 207 -19.82 6.21 -3.54
CA GLU A 207 -20.91 7.18 -3.74
C GLU A 207 -21.07 8.18 -2.59
N ASN A 208 -20.26 8.09 -1.53
CA ASN A 208 -20.35 8.99 -0.37
C ASN A 208 -19.89 10.41 -0.71
N ASP A 209 -20.49 11.42 -0.07
CA ASP A 209 -20.10 12.84 -0.24
C ASP A 209 -18.69 13.12 0.30
N ILE A 210 -18.26 12.35 1.30
CA ILE A 210 -16.92 12.42 1.88
C ILE A 210 -16.17 11.14 1.52
N ARG A 211 -15.09 11.32 0.77
CA ARG A 211 -14.31 10.23 0.15
C ARG A 211 -12.92 10.08 0.77
N LEU A 212 -12.78 10.56 2.00
CA LEU A 212 -11.54 10.57 2.74
C LEU A 212 -11.39 9.27 3.53
N TYR A 213 -10.27 8.58 3.33
CA TYR A 213 -9.88 7.39 4.09
C TYR A 213 -8.37 7.35 4.33
N ALA A 214 -7.93 6.43 5.19
CA ALA A 214 -6.53 6.15 5.47
C ALA A 214 -6.06 4.92 4.68
N GLY A 215 -5.05 5.07 3.82
CA GLY A 215 -4.37 3.94 3.18
C GLY A 215 -3.20 3.52 4.06
N CYS A 216 -3.42 2.52 4.90
CA CYS A 216 -2.49 2.14 5.96
C CYS A 216 -1.41 1.16 5.51
N MET A 217 -1.49 0.54 4.34
CA MET A 217 -0.50 -0.48 3.96
C MET A 217 0.92 0.11 3.92
N THR A 218 1.85 -0.58 4.58
CA THR A 218 3.24 -0.17 4.80
C THR A 218 3.43 1.12 5.60
N ALA A 219 2.40 1.62 6.27
CA ALA A 219 2.53 2.74 7.20
C ALA A 219 3.50 2.38 8.35
N PRO A 220 4.34 3.34 8.79
CA PRO A 220 5.17 3.17 9.98
C PRO A 220 4.29 3.16 11.24
N CYS A 221 4.60 2.24 12.15
CA CYS A 221 3.85 2.04 13.39
C CYS A 221 4.76 1.88 14.61
N THR A 222 4.26 2.30 15.77
CA THR A 222 4.92 2.15 17.06
C THR A 222 4.04 1.34 18.01
N ASP A 223 4.61 0.27 18.56
CA ASP A 223 4.06 -0.47 19.70
C ASP A 223 4.84 -0.04 20.96
N GLU A 224 4.41 1.05 21.59
CA GLU A 224 5.08 1.61 22.77
C GLU A 224 4.67 0.90 24.07
N ASP A 225 3.43 0.41 24.13
CA ASP A 225 2.80 -0.08 25.36
C ASP A 225 2.87 -1.61 25.52
N GLY A 226 3.14 -2.36 24.44
CA GLY A 226 3.21 -3.82 24.45
C GLY A 226 1.90 -4.47 24.89
N ASP A 227 0.77 -3.77 24.68
CA ASP A 227 -0.57 -4.19 25.08
C ASP A 227 -1.32 -4.93 23.95
N GLY A 228 -0.63 -5.17 22.84
CA GLY A 228 -1.20 -5.79 21.64
C GLY A 228 -1.78 -4.79 20.64
N LEU A 229 -1.56 -3.49 20.85
CA LEU A 229 -1.94 -2.43 19.94
C LEU A 229 -0.71 -1.66 19.44
N ALA A 230 -0.84 -1.09 18.25
CA ALA A 230 0.18 -0.23 17.64
C ALA A 230 -0.47 1.04 17.12
N GLU A 231 0.25 2.16 17.24
CA GLU A 231 -0.15 3.44 16.67
C GLU A 231 0.57 3.65 15.34
N CYS A 232 -0.21 3.86 14.28
CA CYS A 232 0.30 3.96 12.91
C CYS A 232 -0.03 5.32 12.30
N GLN A 233 0.91 5.88 11.54
CA GLN A 233 0.69 7.10 10.76
C GLN A 233 0.29 6.73 9.33
N CYS A 234 -1.01 6.58 9.11
CA CYS A 234 -1.55 6.18 7.82
C CYS A 234 -1.78 7.39 6.92
N PRO A 235 -1.21 7.45 5.72
CA PRO A 235 -1.50 8.48 4.75
C PRO A 235 -3.00 8.64 4.46
N LEU A 236 -3.45 9.89 4.33
CA LEU A 236 -4.82 10.20 3.90
C LEU A 236 -4.93 10.21 2.38
N TYR A 237 -6.05 9.68 1.88
CA TYR A 237 -6.41 9.76 0.48
C TYR A 237 -7.89 10.15 0.32
N ASP A 238 -8.16 10.97 -0.69
CA ASP A 238 -9.49 11.44 -1.06
C ASP A 238 -9.85 10.81 -2.42
N GLY A 239 -10.71 9.77 -2.39
CA GLY A 239 -11.05 8.98 -3.56
C GLY A 239 -12.04 7.85 -3.28
N PRO A 240 -12.37 7.02 -4.29
CA PRO A 240 -13.23 5.85 -4.06
C PRO A 240 -12.55 4.91 -3.08
N TYR A 241 -13.35 4.25 -2.24
CA TYR A 241 -12.86 3.24 -1.31
C TYR A 241 -13.97 2.26 -0.97
N GLN A 242 -13.54 1.08 -0.55
CA GLN A 242 -14.36 0.07 0.09
C GLN A 242 -13.80 -0.21 1.47
N ILE A 243 -14.69 -0.30 2.46
CA ILE A 243 -14.34 -0.73 3.80
C ILE A 243 -14.29 -2.25 3.79
N GLY A 244 -13.19 -2.81 4.27
CA GLY A 244 -12.97 -4.26 4.35
C GLY A 244 -13.84 -5.03 5.38
N GLN A 245 -14.86 -4.35 5.91
CA GLN A 245 -15.75 -4.87 6.93
C GLN A 245 -17.19 -4.67 6.49
N ASP A 246 -18.06 -5.61 6.88
CA ASP A 246 -19.51 -5.50 6.66
C ASP A 246 -20.22 -5.75 7.99
N SER A 247 -20.93 -4.75 8.51
CA SER A 247 -21.69 -4.88 9.75
C SER A 247 -22.94 -4.01 9.71
N GLU A 248 -23.99 -4.47 10.39
CA GLU A 248 -25.26 -3.74 10.44
C GLU A 248 -25.03 -2.34 11.03
N GLY A 249 -25.43 -1.32 10.28
CA GLY A 249 -25.33 0.08 10.70
C GLY A 249 -23.98 0.74 10.40
N LEU A 250 -23.04 0.05 9.74
CA LEU A 250 -21.77 0.62 9.29
C LEU A 250 -22.02 1.88 8.43
N GLN A 251 -21.29 2.95 8.73
CA GLN A 251 -21.38 4.23 8.03
C GLN A 251 -20.10 4.50 7.25
N CYS A 252 -20.22 4.94 5.99
CA CYS A 252 -19.07 5.37 5.21
C CYS A 252 -18.43 6.64 5.80
N ASN A 253 -19.25 7.62 6.18
CA ASN A 253 -18.79 8.86 6.81
C ASN A 253 -18.75 8.72 8.33
N ILE A 254 -17.53 8.72 8.90
CA ILE A 254 -17.29 8.61 10.35
C ILE A 254 -16.47 9.78 10.91
N LEU A 255 -16.50 10.95 10.26
CA LEU A 255 -15.77 12.12 10.75
C LEU A 255 -16.09 12.43 12.23
N PRO A 256 -15.09 12.81 13.05
CA PRO A 256 -13.72 13.22 12.67
C PRO A 256 -12.73 12.07 12.42
N ASN A 257 -13.18 10.83 12.50
CA ASN A 257 -12.40 9.63 12.17
C ASN A 257 -12.51 9.31 10.67
N VAL A 258 -11.65 8.43 10.20
CA VAL A 258 -11.67 7.86 8.85
C VAL A 258 -11.49 6.35 8.94
N TRP A 259 -11.94 5.62 7.94
CA TRP A 259 -11.66 4.18 7.87
C TRP A 259 -10.23 3.95 7.35
N SER A 260 -9.54 2.96 7.90
CA SER A 260 -8.47 2.29 7.16
C SER A 260 -9.13 1.46 6.07
N ALA A 261 -8.85 1.81 4.81
CA ALA A 261 -9.58 1.26 3.68
C ALA A 261 -8.70 1.16 2.44
N ALA A 262 -9.25 0.49 1.42
CA ALA A 262 -8.59 0.22 0.15
C ALA A 262 -9.54 0.55 -0.99
N ASN A 263 -9.02 0.71 -2.20
CA ASN A 263 -9.83 0.83 -3.41
C ASN A 263 -9.61 -0.36 -4.32
N ASN A 264 -10.67 -1.11 -4.57
CA ASN A 264 -10.66 -2.19 -5.54
C ASN A 264 -11.39 -1.75 -6.82
N GLU A 265 -10.65 -1.50 -7.91
CA GLU A 265 -11.26 -1.10 -9.18
C GLU A 265 -11.95 -2.25 -9.93
N THR A 266 -11.98 -3.47 -9.39
CA THR A 266 -12.69 -4.60 -10.03
C THR A 266 -14.22 -4.47 -10.04
N THR A 267 -14.77 -3.33 -9.59
CA THR A 267 -16.14 -2.96 -9.95
C THR A 267 -16.19 -2.80 -11.47
N PRO A 268 -16.96 -3.60 -12.23
CA PRO A 268 -17.01 -3.45 -13.67
C PRO A 268 -17.38 -1.99 -13.99
N PRO A 269 -16.76 -1.33 -14.99
CA PRO A 269 -17.15 0.01 -15.37
C PRO A 269 -18.67 0.00 -15.59
N HIS A 270 -19.39 0.85 -14.87
CA HIS A 270 -20.81 1.03 -15.08
C HIS A 270 -20.99 1.43 -16.55
N LEU A 271 -21.37 0.46 -17.40
CA LEU A 271 -21.61 0.71 -18.81
C LEU A 271 -22.74 1.73 -18.90
N PRO A 272 -22.49 2.95 -19.41
CA PRO A 272 -23.56 3.91 -19.60
C PRO A 272 -24.39 3.44 -20.80
N GLY A 273 -25.45 2.68 -20.53
CA GLY A 273 -26.43 2.31 -21.56
C GLY A 273 -27.01 0.91 -21.46
N ALA A 274 -27.91 0.71 -20.51
CA ALA A 274 -29.07 -0.15 -20.74
C ALA A 274 -30.32 0.74 -20.62
N LEU A 275 -30.60 1.44 -21.72
CA LEU A 275 -31.86 2.13 -21.92
C LEU A 275 -32.99 1.09 -21.99
N GLY A 276 -33.87 1.12 -20.99
CA GLY A 276 -35.32 0.98 -21.14
C GLY A 276 -35.90 -0.42 -21.38
N GLY A 277 -37.03 -0.67 -20.74
CA GLY A 277 -38.04 -1.61 -21.22
C GLY A 277 -38.83 -2.30 -20.13
N GLU A 278 -39.86 -1.59 -19.65
CA GLU A 278 -41.12 -2.05 -19.02
C GLU A 278 -41.08 -3.07 -17.85
#